data_AF-A0A9P6XX86-F1
#
_entry.id   AF-A0A9P6XX86-F1
#
_cell.length_a   1.000
_cell.length_b   1.000
_cell.length_c   1.000
_cell.angle_alpha   90.00
_cell.angle_beta   90.00
_cell.angle_gamma   90.00
#
_symmetry.space_group_name_H-M   'P 1'
#
loop_
_entity.id
_entity.type
_entity.pdbx_description
1 polymer ?
#
loop_
_entity_poly.entity_id
_entity_poly.type
_entity_poly.pdbx_seq_one_letter_code
_entity_poly.pdbx_strand_id
1 'polypeptide(L)'
;MVEGNPPNQGFEYWPAQSSDLNPIEHVWNALERKIERKRLPDKNLEQLKVAQQEGWAILDDYLAERLVRSMKRRCEAVCKAKGGATEY
;
A
#
# COMPACT_ATOMS: atom_id res chain seq x y z
N MET A 1 -5.15 -12.72 40.17
CA MET A 1 -4.50 -13.12 38.91
C MET A 1 -5.61 -13.46 37.95
N VAL A 2 -5.93 -12.55 37.03
CA VAL A 2 -6.94 -12.79 35.99
C VAL A 2 -6.14 -13.00 34.72
N GLU A 3 -6.08 -14.23 34.23
CA GLU A 3 -5.53 -14.52 32.91
C GLU A 3 -6.46 -13.87 31.88
N GLY A 4 -6.02 -12.73 31.34
CA GLY A 4 -6.66 -12.09 30.21
C GLY A 4 -6.46 -12.98 28.98
N ASN A 5 -7.56 -13.52 28.46
CA ASN A 5 -7.61 -14.15 27.14
C ASN A 5 -6.92 -13.24 26.10
N PRO A 6 -5.99 -13.73 25.25
CA PRO A 6 -5.34 -12.89 24.26
C PRO A 6 -6.37 -12.38 23.24
N PRO A 7 -6.42 -11.07 22.92
CA PRO A 7 -7.30 -10.59 21.87
C PRO A 7 -6.81 -11.13 20.53
N ASN A 8 -7.65 -11.96 19.91
CA ASN A 8 -7.72 -12.33 18.51
C ASN A 8 -6.43 -12.11 17.69
N GLN A 9 -5.62 -13.16 17.56
CA GLN A 9 -4.46 -13.21 16.65
C GLN A 9 -4.89 -13.36 15.17
N GLY A 10 -5.74 -12.46 14.69
CA GLY A 10 -6.23 -12.41 13.32
C GLY A 10 -6.11 -11.02 12.70
N PHE A 11 -6.42 -10.90 11.41
CA PHE A 11 -6.40 -9.69 10.55
C PHE A 11 -7.24 -8.49 11.07
N GLU A 12 -7.81 -8.57 12.28
CA GLU A 12 -8.76 -7.61 12.88
C GLU A 12 -8.10 -6.36 13.47
N TYR A 13 -6.81 -6.39 13.80
CA TYR A 13 -6.14 -5.22 14.40
C TYR A 13 -5.35 -4.43 13.35
N TRP A 14 -6.03 -3.48 12.68
CA TRP A 14 -5.39 -2.46 11.85
C TRP A 14 -5.42 -1.10 12.56
N PRO A 15 -4.27 -0.48 12.85
CA PRO A 15 -4.25 0.84 13.48
C PRO A 15 -4.84 1.91 12.56
N ALA A 16 -5.63 2.82 13.14
CA ALA A 16 -6.21 3.94 12.40
C ALA A 16 -5.10 4.88 11.88
N GLN A 17 -5.32 5.49 10.72
CA GLN A 17 -4.40 6.45 10.08
C GLN A 17 -3.01 5.88 9.73
N SER A 18 -2.85 4.56 9.63
CA SER A 18 -1.57 3.91 9.27
C SER A 18 -1.49 3.56 7.78
N SER A 19 -1.51 4.58 6.92
CA SER A 19 -1.28 4.40 5.47
C SER A 19 0.14 3.90 5.17
N ASP A 20 1.10 4.27 6.00
CA ASP A 20 2.51 3.84 5.91
C ASP A 20 2.70 2.34 6.12
N LEU A 21 1.77 1.72 6.86
CA LEU A 21 1.70 0.27 7.02
C LEU A 21 0.94 -0.43 5.90
N ASN A 22 0.19 0.27 5.04
CA ASN A 22 -0.64 -0.32 4.00
C ASN A 22 0.13 -0.44 2.66
N PRO A 23 0.61 -1.64 2.26
CA PRO A 23 1.44 -1.75 1.06
C PRO A 23 0.70 -1.43 -0.24
N ILE A 24 -0.64 -1.52 -0.26
CA ILE A 24 -1.42 -1.25 -1.47
C ILE A 24 -1.34 0.23 -1.89
N GLU A 25 -1.09 1.15 -0.95
CA GLU A 25 -0.88 2.57 -1.25
C GLU A 25 0.30 2.77 -2.21
N HIS A 26 1.34 1.94 -2.08
CA HIS A 26 2.49 1.97 -2.99
C HIS A 26 2.17 1.39 -4.36
N VAL A 27 1.27 0.41 -4.42
CA VAL A 27 0.77 -0.12 -5.70
C VAL A 27 -0.04 0.95 -6.42
N TRP A 28 -0.92 1.66 -5.71
CA TRP A 28 -1.69 2.76 -6.28
C TRP A 28 -0.79 3.89 -6.77
N ASN A 29 0.22 4.27 -5.99
CA ASN A 29 1.22 5.26 -6.41
C ASN A 29 1.98 4.84 -7.68
N ALA A 30 2.38 3.57 -7.77
CA ALA A 30 3.05 3.03 -8.96
C ALA A 30 2.13 3.05 -10.20
N LEU A 31 0.84 2.73 -10.01
CA LEU A 31 -0.16 2.76 -11.08
C LEU A 31 -0.42 4.18 -11.57
N GLU A 32 -0.64 5.12 -10.65
CA GLU A 32 -0.84 6.54 -10.96
C GLU A 32 0.33 7.10 -11.76
N ARG A 33 1.57 6.87 -11.32
CA ARG A 33 2.78 7.27 -12.05
C ARG A 33 2.86 6.68 -13.46
N LYS A 34 2.39 5.45 -13.67
CA LYS A 34 2.33 4.85 -15.02
C LYS A 34 1.31 5.56 -15.90
N ILE A 35 0.13 5.87 -15.36
CA ILE A 35 -0.93 6.59 -16.07
C ILE A 35 -0.47 8.02 -16.42
N GLU A 36 0.15 8.73 -15.48
CA GLU A 36 0.69 10.08 -15.70
C GLU A 36 1.74 10.10 -16.83
N ARG A 37 2.63 9.10 -16.87
CA ARG A 37 3.64 8.98 -17.94
C ARG A 37 3.05 8.79 -19.33
N LYS A 38 1.85 8.22 -19.45
CA LYS A 38 1.16 8.09 -20.74
C LYS A 38 0.70 9.43 -21.31
N ARG A 39 0.71 10.52 -20.51
CA ARG A 39 0.33 11.87 -20.92
C ARG A 39 -0.98 11.88 -21.73
N LEU A 40 -2.03 11.27 -21.18
CA LEU A 40 -3.34 11.22 -21.82
C LEU A 40 -3.78 12.65 -22.19
N PRO A 41 -3.93 12.96 -23.49
CA PRO A 41 -4.14 14.33 -23.97
C PRO A 41 -5.50 14.88 -23.53
N ASP A 42 -6.51 14.01 -23.47
CA ASP A 42 -7.82 14.28 -22.90
C ASP A 42 -8.02 13.32 -21.72
N LYS A 43 -8.41 13.83 -20.55
CA LYS A 43 -8.72 12.98 -19.38
C LYS A 43 -10.19 12.56 -19.41
N ASN A 44 -10.62 11.92 -20.50
CA ASN A 44 -11.96 11.33 -20.52
C ASN A 44 -11.99 10.05 -19.67
N LEU A 45 -13.15 9.74 -19.07
CA LEU A 45 -13.28 8.64 -18.12
C LEU A 45 -12.93 7.29 -18.74
N GLU A 46 -13.29 7.06 -20.00
CA GLU A 46 -13.04 5.79 -20.69
C GLU A 46 -11.55 5.59 -20.99
N GLN A 47 -10.85 6.64 -21.42
CA GLN A 47 -9.40 6.63 -21.60
C GLN A 47 -8.67 6.37 -20.27
N LEU A 48 -9.17 6.94 -19.16
CA LEU A 48 -8.60 6.68 -17.84
C LEU A 48 -8.79 5.22 -17.40
N LYS A 49 -9.98 4.65 -17.62
CA LYS A 49 -10.26 3.23 -17.34
C LYS A 49 -9.34 2.31 -18.14
N VAL A 50 -9.20 2.55 -19.45
CA VAL A 50 -8.29 1.78 -20.31
C VAL A 50 -6.84 1.91 -19.83
N ALA A 51 -6.39 3.14 -19.56
CA ALA A 51 -5.02 3.37 -19.09
C ALA A 51 -4.75 2.72 -17.73
N GLN A 52 -5.74 2.67 -16.84
CA GLN A 52 -5.67 1.98 -15.56
C GLN A 52 -5.55 0.46 -15.75
N GLN A 53 -6.40 -0.14 -16.60
CA GLN A 53 -6.34 -1.58 -16.89
C GLN A 53 -5.00 -1.99 -17.51
N GLU A 54 -4.54 -1.24 -18.51
CA GLU A 54 -3.23 -1.47 -19.13
C GLU A 54 -2.09 -1.23 -18.14
N GLY A 55 -2.18 -0.19 -17.31
CA GLY A 55 -1.17 0.11 -16.29
C GLY A 55 -1.06 -1.02 -15.27
N TRP A 56 -2.20 -1.57 -14.85
CA TRP A 56 -2.30 -2.70 -13.93
C TRP A 56 -1.71 -3.98 -14.53
N ALA A 57 -2.04 -4.30 -15.77
CA ALA A 57 -1.53 -5.48 -16.46
C ALA A 57 0.00 -5.48 -16.65
N ILE A 58 0.64 -4.30 -16.58
CA ILE A 58 2.11 -4.14 -16.70
C ILE A 58 2.76 -3.98 -15.31
N LEU A 59 2.00 -4.03 -14.21
CA LEU A 59 2.60 -4.11 -12.88
C LEU A 59 3.20 -5.50 -12.70
N ASP A 60 4.46 -5.52 -12.26
CA ASP A 60 5.21 -6.74 -12.04
C ASP A 60 4.85 -7.33 -10.67
N ASP A 61 4.62 -8.64 -10.59
CA ASP A 61 4.40 -9.36 -9.34
C ASP A 61 5.57 -9.14 -8.36
N TYR A 62 6.78 -8.91 -8.88
CA TYR A 62 7.95 -8.55 -8.09
C TYR A 62 7.75 -7.25 -7.29
N LEU A 63 6.95 -6.30 -7.78
CA LEU A 63 6.58 -5.10 -7.00
C LEU A 63 5.80 -5.51 -5.74
N ALA A 64 4.77 -6.33 -5.90
CA ALA A 64 3.95 -6.81 -4.79
C ALA A 64 4.79 -7.61 -3.79
N GLU A 65 5.65 -8.51 -4.28
CA GLU A 65 6.56 -9.29 -3.45
C GLU A 65 7.50 -8.40 -2.63
N ARG A 66 8.12 -7.39 -3.26
CA ARG A 66 8.99 -6.44 -2.55
C ARG A 66 8.25 -5.64 -1.49
N LEU A 67 7.02 -5.22 -1.78
CA LEU A 67 6.19 -4.47 -0.84
C LEU A 67 5.83 -5.34 0.37
N VAL A 68 5.42 -6.60 0.17
CA VAL A 68 5.17 -7.55 1.26
C VAL A 68 6.45 -7.80 2.06
N ARG A 69 7.59 -8.05 1.41
CA ARG A 69 8.89 -8.24 2.08
C ARG A 69 9.33 -7.01 2.88
N SER A 70 8.88 -5.80 2.50
CA SER A 70 9.19 -4.56 3.22
C SER A 70 8.43 -4.39 4.53
N MET A 71 7.35 -5.15 4.77
CA MET A 71 6.46 -4.95 5.92
C MET A 71 7.17 -5.01 7.26
N LYS A 72 8.12 -5.93 7.42
CA LYS A 72 8.92 -6.01 8.65
C LYS A 72 9.61 -4.67 8.96
N ARG A 73 10.23 -4.06 7.94
CA ARG A 73 10.94 -2.77 8.09
C ARG A 73 9.99 -1.60 8.35
N ARG A 74 8.78 -1.62 7.77
CA ARG A 74 7.74 -0.61 8.01
C ARG A 74 7.25 -0.67 9.47
N CYS A 75 6.94 -1.86 9.96
CA CYS A 75 6.55 -2.05 11.37
C CYS A 75 7.66 -1.62 12.33
N GLU A 76 8.92 -1.97 12.05
CA GLU A 76 10.08 -1.53 12.83
C GLU A 76 10.21 0.01 12.85
N ALA A 77 9.95 0.67 11.72
CA ALA A 77 9.96 2.13 11.64
C ALA A 77 8.85 2.77 12.49
N VAL A 78 7.64 2.22 12.48
CA VAL A 78 6.53 2.68 13.34
C VAL A 78 6.87 2.48 14.81
N CYS A 79 7.44 1.32 15.19
CA CYS A 79 7.91 1.09 16.55
C CYS A 79 8.96 2.12 16.97
N LYS A 80 9.94 2.42 16.11
CA LYS A 80 10.96 3.44 16.35
C LYS A 80 10.35 4.85 16.46
N ALA A 81 9.32 5.15 15.69
CA ALA A 81 8.56 6.39 15.74
C ALA A 81 7.54 6.43 16.90
N LYS A 82 7.49 5.38 17.75
CA LYS A 82 6.53 5.25 18.87
C LYS A 82 5.07 5.39 18.43
N GLY A 83 4.73 4.82 17.27
CA GLY A 83 3.40 4.92 16.67
C GLY A 83 3.17 6.19 15.84
N GLY A 84 4.17 7.07 15.72
CA GLY A 84 4.13 8.22 14.82
C GLY A 84 4.34 7.84 13.35
N ALA A 85 4.13 8.83 12.46
CA ALA A 85 4.28 8.67 11.02
C ALA A 85 5.72 8.30 10.61
N THR A 86 5.83 7.54 9.51
CA THR A 86 7.10 7.13 8.91
C THR A 86 7.23 7.64 7.47
N GLU A 87 8.39 7.40 6.84
CA GLU A 87 8.64 7.77 5.43
C GLU A 87 8.02 6.78 4.43
N TYR A 88 7.34 5.74 4.93
CA TYR A 88 6.73 4.68 4.13
C TYR A 88 5.29 4.98 3.73
#